data_AF-A0A1Z4QBX8-F1
#
_entry.id   AF-A0A1Z4QBX8-F1
#
_cell.length_a   1.000
_cell.length_b   1.000
_cell.length_c   1.000
_cell.angle_alpha   90.00
_cell.angle_beta   90.00
_cell.angle_gamma   90.00
#
_symmetry.space_group_name_H-M   'P 1'
#
loop_
_entity.id
_entity.type
_entity.pdbx_description
1 polymer ?
#
loop_
_entity_poly.entity_id
_entity_poly.type
_entity_poly.pdbx_seq_one_letter_code
_entity_poly.pdbx_strand_id
1 'polypeptide(L)'
;MIEEQIQTLIAEFAEGCEILPVSLETLQYAAKLRDRYSLSFWDSLIVASAILGEASILYSEDMQNGLIIENTLQIVNPFLAVKI
;
A
#
# COMPACT_ATOMS: atom_id res chain seq x y z
N MET A 1 -8.32 -8.74 25.61
CA MET A 1 -9.01 -9.52 24.56
C MET A 1 -8.81 -8.90 23.18
N ILE A 2 -9.48 -7.82 22.75
CA ILE A 2 -9.28 -7.24 21.38
C ILE A 2 -7.91 -6.55 21.24
N GLU A 3 -7.55 -5.70 22.20
CA GLU A 3 -6.27 -4.98 22.17
C GLU A 3 -5.06 -5.93 22.13
N GLU A 4 -5.15 -7.03 22.89
CA GLU A 4 -4.14 -8.08 22.93
C GLU A 4 -4.00 -8.79 21.58
N GLN A 5 -5.10 -9.03 20.87
CA GLN A 5 -5.06 -9.60 19.52
C GLN A 5 -4.41 -8.66 18.51
N ILE A 6 -4.66 -7.35 18.61
CA ILE A 6 -4.02 -6.34 17.75
C ILE A 6 -2.51 -6.33 17.97
N GLN A 7 -2.08 -6.36 19.24
CA GLN A 7 -0.65 -6.36 19.58
C GLN A 7 0.06 -7.62 19.06
N THR A 8 -0.56 -8.79 19.20
CA THR A 8 -0.02 -10.04 18.63
C THR A 8 0.11 -9.94 17.11
N LEU A 9 -0.92 -9.46 16.43
CA LEU A 9 -0.90 -9.33 14.97
C LEU A 9 0.20 -8.38 14.49
N ILE A 10 0.42 -7.26 15.19
CA ILE A 10 1.52 -6.33 14.89
C ILE A 10 2.87 -7.03 15.02
N ALA A 11 3.07 -7.83 16.08
CA ALA A 11 4.31 -8.56 16.28
C ALA A 11 4.54 -9.62 15.18
N GLU A 12 3.51 -10.37 14.80
CA GLU A 12 3.57 -11.35 13.71
C GLU A 12 3.94 -10.70 12.37
N PHE A 13 3.36 -9.53 12.04
CA PHE A 13 3.75 -8.79 10.84
C PHE A 13 5.20 -8.30 10.91
N ALA A 14 5.67 -7.83 12.08
CA ALA A 14 7.04 -7.36 12.24
C ALA A 14 8.08 -8.48 12.09
N GLU A 15 7.72 -9.74 12.35
CA GLU A 15 8.58 -10.90 12.12
C GLU A 15 8.59 -11.36 10.65
N GLY A 16 7.46 -11.27 9.96
CA GLY A 16 7.28 -11.81 8.62
C GLY A 16 7.37 -10.82 7.46
N CYS A 17 7.36 -9.51 7.74
CA CYS A 17 7.29 -8.45 6.73
C CYS A 17 8.27 -7.33 7.02
N GLU A 18 8.76 -6.69 5.96
CA GLU A 18 9.47 -5.43 6.09
C GLU A 18 8.47 -4.31 6.42
N ILE A 19 8.73 -3.58 7.51
CA ILE A 19 7.91 -2.46 7.96
C ILE A 19 8.62 -1.15 7.58
N LEU A 20 7.97 -0.37 6.72
CA LEU A 20 8.51 0.90 6.24
C LEU A 20 7.94 2.07 7.05
N PRO A 21 8.77 3.01 7.52
CA PRO A 21 8.30 4.20 8.20
C PRO A 21 7.66 5.19 7.21
N VAL A 22 6.61 5.87 7.65
CA VAL A 22 6.11 7.05 6.94
C VAL A 22 7.03 8.24 7.26
N SER A 23 7.76 8.70 6.25
CA SER A 23 8.69 9.81 6.37
C SER A 23 8.14 11.08 5.71
N LEU A 24 8.84 12.20 5.86
CA LEU A 24 8.52 13.43 5.12
C LEU A 24 8.56 13.21 3.60
N GLU A 25 9.50 12.38 3.12
CA GLU A 25 9.59 11.99 1.71
C GLU A 25 8.32 11.26 1.26
N THR A 26 7.84 10.30 2.06
CA THR A 26 6.60 9.57 1.79
C THR A 26 5.41 10.54 1.66
N LEU A 27 5.29 11.50 2.59
CA LEU A 27 4.21 12.49 2.59
C LEU A 27 4.26 13.42 1.37
N GLN A 28 5.45 13.91 1.02
CA GLN A 28 5.65 14.77 -0.15
C GLN A 28 5.37 14.02 -1.44
N TYR A 29 5.74 12.75 -1.51
CA TYR A 29 5.50 11.95 -2.69
C TYR A 29 4.03 11.60 -2.84
N ALA A 30 3.35 11.25 -1.75
CA ALA A 30 1.89 11.06 -1.72
C ALA A 30 1.15 12.28 -2.26
N ALA A 31 1.56 13.51 -1.88
CA ALA A 31 0.94 14.73 -2.40
C ALA A 31 1.07 14.87 -3.93
N LYS A 32 2.22 14.46 -4.51
CA LYS A 32 2.43 14.46 -5.97
C LYS A 32 1.58 13.40 -6.67
N LEU A 33 1.50 12.19 -6.11
CA LEU A 33 0.71 11.09 -6.67
C LEU A 33 -0.79 11.41 -6.65
N ARG A 34 -1.26 12.07 -5.59
CA ARG A 34 -2.64 12.53 -5.46
C ARG A 34 -3.07 13.37 -6.66
N ASP A 35 -2.27 14.37 -6.99
CA ASP A 35 -2.53 15.27 -8.11
C ASP A 35 -2.49 14.53 -9.45
N ARG A 36 -1.46 13.69 -9.65
CA ARG A 36 -1.22 13.00 -10.92
C ARG A 36 -2.23 11.88 -11.24
N TYR A 37 -2.69 11.15 -10.23
CA TYR A 37 -3.54 9.96 -10.41
C TYR A 37 -4.95 10.14 -9.84
N SER A 38 -5.30 11.34 -9.36
CA SER A 38 -6.62 11.65 -8.79
C SER A 38 -7.05 10.71 -7.65
N LEU A 39 -6.09 10.21 -6.88
CA LEU A 39 -6.32 9.36 -5.72
C LEU A 39 -6.74 10.19 -4.50
N SER A 40 -7.25 9.55 -3.44
CA SER A 40 -7.32 10.22 -2.13
C SER A 40 -5.91 10.42 -1.56
N PHE A 41 -5.74 11.31 -0.59
CA PHE A 41 -4.42 11.49 0.03
C PHE A 41 -3.93 10.21 0.73
N TRP A 42 -4.83 9.48 1.40
CA TRP A 42 -4.50 8.24 2.11
C TRP A 42 -4.14 7.11 1.15
N ASP A 43 -4.86 6.96 0.05
CA ASP A 43 -4.50 6.01 -1.01
C ASP A 43 -3.15 6.36 -1.62
N SER A 44 -2.92 7.65 -1.88
CA SER A 44 -1.63 8.14 -2.38
C SER A 44 -0.49 7.87 -1.41
N LEU A 45 -0.74 7.90 -0.09
CA LEU A 45 0.25 7.59 0.92
C LEU A 45 0.65 6.11 0.88
N ILE A 46 -0.34 5.22 0.74
CA ILE A 46 -0.10 3.77 0.59
C ILE A 46 0.70 3.50 -0.69
N VAL A 47 0.32 4.10 -1.82
CA VAL A 47 1.03 3.97 -3.09
C VAL A 47 2.46 4.52 -3.00
N ALA A 48 2.65 5.67 -2.36
CA ALA A 48 3.99 6.25 -2.15
C ALA A 48 4.87 5.31 -1.31
N SER A 49 4.36 4.78 -0.20
CA SER A 49 5.07 3.81 0.64
C SER A 49 5.45 2.54 -0.14
N ALA A 50 4.54 2.02 -0.97
CA ALA A 50 4.80 0.84 -1.79
C ALA A 50 5.91 1.09 -2.82
N ILE A 51 5.90 2.24 -3.50
CA ILE A 51 6.95 2.60 -4.47
C ILE A 51 8.30 2.82 -3.78
N LEU A 52 8.33 3.53 -2.66
CA LEU A 52 9.57 3.77 -1.89
C LEU A 52 10.12 2.48 -1.27
N GLY A 53 9.25 1.52 -0.98
CA GLY A 53 9.58 0.15 -0.59
C GLY A 53 9.92 -0.78 -1.75
N GLU A 54 10.06 -0.26 -2.97
CA GLU A 54 10.38 -1.03 -4.18
C GLU A 54 9.40 -2.18 -4.49
N ALA A 55 8.16 -2.09 -4.00
CA ALA A 55 7.13 -3.07 -4.32
C ALA A 55 6.75 -2.99 -5.80
N SER A 56 6.56 -4.14 -6.43
CA SER A 56 6.05 -4.26 -7.80
C SER A 56 4.53 -4.44 -7.86
N ILE A 57 3.91 -4.89 -6.76
CA ILE A 57 2.48 -5.14 -6.63
C ILE A 57 1.96 -4.48 -5.35
N LEU A 58 0.86 -3.73 -5.47
CA LEU A 58 0.06 -3.24 -4.34
C LEU A 58 -1.29 -3.96 -4.36
N TYR A 59 -1.57 -4.76 -3.33
CA TYR A 59 -2.87 -5.38 -3.17
C TYR A 59 -3.89 -4.41 -2.57
N SER A 60 -5.01 -4.21 -3.24
CA SER A 60 -6.11 -3.37 -2.72
C SER A 60 -7.44 -3.76 -3.36
N GLU A 61 -8.49 -3.89 -2.54
CA GLU A 61 -9.85 -4.14 -3.02
C GLU A 61 -10.58 -2.88 -3.52
N ASP A 62 -10.24 -1.73 -2.93
CA ASP A 62 -10.90 -0.45 -3.18
C ASP A 62 -10.28 0.32 -4.36
N MET A 63 -9.00 0.08 -4.67
CA MET A 63 -8.31 0.76 -5.76
C MET A 63 -8.56 0.08 -7.11
N GLN A 64 -8.39 0.85 -8.19
CA GLN A 64 -8.62 0.36 -9.56
C GLN A 64 -7.65 -0.78 -9.92
N ASN A 65 -8.18 -2.00 -10.00
CA ASN A 65 -7.42 -3.18 -10.43
C ASN A 65 -6.79 -2.98 -11.82
N GLY A 66 -5.52 -3.35 -11.95
CA GLY A 66 -4.74 -3.26 -13.18
C GLY A 66 -4.13 -1.88 -13.45
N LEU A 67 -4.38 -0.87 -12.60
CA LEU A 67 -3.73 0.44 -12.71
C LEU A 67 -2.22 0.27 -12.46
N ILE A 68 -1.40 0.85 -13.35
CA ILE A 68 0.05 0.89 -13.23
C ILE A 68 0.47 2.32 -12.87
N ILE A 69 1.18 2.48 -11.77
CA ILE A 69 1.69 3.74 -11.24
C ILE A 69 3.21 3.82 -11.49
N GLU A 70 3.66 4.95 -12.06
CA GLU A 70 5.08 5.22 -12.39
C GLU A 70 5.79 4.11 -13.19
N ASN A 71 5.04 3.28 -13.91
CA ASN A 71 5.54 2.11 -14.65
C ASN A 71 6.26 1.06 -13.79
N THR A 72 6.17 1.12 -12.45
CA THR A 72 6.87 0.20 -11.54
C THR A 72 5.93 -0.56 -10.60
N LEU A 73 4.80 0.05 -10.21
CA LEU A 73 3.86 -0.54 -9.26
C LEU A 73 2.53 -0.85 -9.94
N GLN A 74 2.09 -2.11 -9.88
CA GLN A 74 0.77 -2.53 -10.35
C GLN A 74 -0.20 -2.70 -9.18
N ILE A 75 -1.39 -2.12 -9.28
CA ILE A 75 -2.48 -2.35 -8.33
C ILE A 75 -3.22 -3.61 -8.72
N VAL A 76 -3.38 -4.54 -7.77
CA VAL A 76 -4.06 -5.82 -7.96
C VAL A 76 -5.14 -5.98 -6.89
N ASN A 77 -6.38 -6.24 -7.32
CA ASN A 77 -7.43 -6.63 -6.39
C ASN A 77 -7.31 -8.14 -6.11
N PRO A 78 -6.98 -8.56 -4.87
CA PRO A 78 -6.71 -9.96 -4.54
C PRO A 78 -7.97 -10.84 -4.64
N PHE A 79 -9.17 -10.25 -4.61
CA PHE A 79 -10.43 -10.99 -4.65
C PHE A 79 -10.91 -11.29 -6.08
N LEU A 80 -10.31 -10.68 -7.11
CA LEU A 80 -10.63 -10.96 -8.51
C LEU A 80 -9.89 -12.19 -9.06
N ALA A 81 -8.75 -12.55 -8.48
CA ALA A 81 -7.91 -13.65 -8.95
C ALA A 81 -8.31 -15.02 -8.39
N VAL A 82 -9.30 -15.10 -7.50
CA VAL A 82 -9.73 -16.38 -6.93
C VAL A 82 -10.76 -17.05 -7.83
N LYS A 83 -10.30 -17.87 -8.79
CA LYS A 83 -11.08 -19.03 -9.25
C LYS A 83 -10.84 -20.17 -8.24
N ILE A 84 -11.74 -20.33 -7.28
CA ILE A 84 -11.87 -21.58 -6.50
C ILE A 84 -12.48 -22.64 -7.42
#